data_AF-A0A023GKK3-F1
#
_entry.id   AF-A0A023GKK3-F1
#
_cell.length_a   1.000
_cell.length_b   1.000
_cell.length_c   1.000
_cell.angle_alpha   90.00
_cell.angle_beta   90.00
_cell.angle_gamma   90.00
#
_symmetry.space_group_name_H-M   'P 1'
#
loop_
_entity.id
_entity.type
_entity.pdbx_description
1 polymer ?
#
loop_
_entity_poly.entity_id
_entity_poly.type
_entity_poly.pdbx_seq_one_letter_code
_entity_poly.pdbx_strand_id
1 'polypeptide(L)'
;MDFLAENNACGQTLLHLVSRGNAIIAELLRLSDVVPSIFKLDNRKDVSEYGEILLDYSYFKAIEVFENKIEANDQLQDRDEELRENYIDILTRFYLAFESIHKYTIDLNRFLEDLDEGIYIQQSLESVLVNDDGKQLMCEALFLCGVILLVVDQKIEGIIRERMLVAYYRYSAQRSSDESNFDDVCKLLRSTGFSSVPGAKRPVNYPDEYFRRVTLNETYISMVLGRLRSDDVYNQIAAYPLPEHRSMALATQAAMLYVVLYFAPEILHNQQAKMREIVDKYFPDNWVISIYMGMTVNLVDAWEPYKAARQ
;
A
#
# COMPACT_ATOMS: atom_id res chain seq x y z
N MET A 1 1.40 -21.10 -26.10
CA MET A 1 0.58 -21.70 -25.02
C MET A 1 -0.02 -20.53 -24.28
N ASP A 2 -1.32 -20.52 -24.05
CA ASP A 2 -2.01 -19.41 -23.38
C ASP A 2 -1.46 -19.26 -21.95
N PHE A 3 -1.01 -18.04 -21.60
CA PHE A 3 -0.40 -17.80 -20.30
C PHE A 3 -1.43 -17.92 -19.17
N LEU A 4 -2.68 -17.57 -19.44
CA LEU A 4 -3.78 -17.57 -18.49
C LEU A 4 -4.63 -18.85 -18.54
N ALA A 5 -4.15 -19.90 -19.22
CA ALA A 5 -4.82 -21.19 -19.19
C ALA A 5 -4.85 -21.78 -17.76
N GLU A 6 -5.90 -22.51 -17.42
CA GLU A 6 -6.08 -23.10 -16.08
C GLU A 6 -4.94 -24.06 -15.69
N ASN A 7 -4.29 -24.69 -16.67
CA ASN A 7 -3.17 -25.60 -16.46
C ASN A 7 -1.80 -24.89 -16.39
N ASN A 8 -1.74 -23.57 -16.59
CA ASN A 8 -0.51 -22.80 -16.42
C ASN A 8 -0.43 -22.24 -14.99
N ALA A 9 0.22 -23.00 -14.10
CA ALA A 9 0.34 -22.61 -12.69
C ALA A 9 0.99 -21.23 -12.50
N CYS A 10 1.98 -20.85 -13.32
CA CYS A 10 2.63 -19.55 -13.23
C CYS A 10 1.66 -18.40 -13.48
N GLY A 11 0.92 -18.48 -14.60
CA GLY A 11 -0.07 -17.46 -14.95
C GLY A 11 -1.23 -17.40 -13.95
N GLN A 12 -1.71 -18.56 -13.48
CA GLN A 12 -2.77 -18.61 -12.47
C GLN A 12 -2.33 -18.04 -11.12
N THR A 13 -1.11 -18.33 -10.64
CA THR A 13 -0.60 -17.74 -9.40
C THR A 13 -0.50 -16.23 -9.51
N LEU A 14 0.06 -15.71 -10.60
CA LEU A 14 0.20 -14.27 -10.82
C LEU A 14 -1.17 -13.57 -10.95
N LEU A 15 -2.11 -14.18 -11.69
CA LEU A 15 -3.48 -13.67 -11.81
C LEU A 15 -4.19 -13.63 -10.45
N HIS A 16 -4.04 -14.68 -9.63
CA HIS A 16 -4.60 -14.73 -8.29
C HIS A 16 -4.00 -13.66 -7.37
N LEU A 17 -2.69 -13.41 -7.48
CA LEU A 17 -2.01 -12.35 -6.75
C LEU A 17 -2.59 -10.97 -7.11
N VAL A 18 -2.70 -10.65 -8.40
CA VAL A 18 -3.31 -9.38 -8.87
C VAL A 18 -4.77 -9.24 -8.41
N SER A 19 -5.55 -10.32 -8.49
CA SER A 19 -6.93 -10.34 -7.98
C SER A 19 -7.01 -10.04 -6.48
N ARG A 20 -6.13 -10.66 -5.68
CA ARG A 20 -6.03 -10.37 -4.25
C ARG A 20 -5.64 -8.93 -3.97
N GLY A 21 -4.73 -8.34 -4.74
CA GLY A 21 -4.36 -6.93 -4.60
C GLY A 21 -5.56 -5.99 -4.72
N ASN A 22 -6.42 -6.21 -5.73
CA ASN A 22 -7.67 -5.48 -5.90
C ASN A 22 -8.64 -5.69 -4.71
N ALA A 23 -8.78 -6.93 -4.23
CA ALA A 23 -9.64 -7.24 -3.09
C ALA A 23 -9.19 -6.54 -1.80
N ILE A 24 -7.88 -6.45 -1.56
CA ILE A 24 -7.29 -5.75 -0.40
C ILE A 24 -7.64 -4.25 -0.46
N ILE A 25 -7.46 -3.62 -1.63
CA ILE A 25 -7.79 -2.19 -1.79
C ILE A 25 -9.28 -1.94 -1.53
N ALA A 26 -10.15 -2.79 -2.11
CA ALA A 26 -11.59 -2.68 -1.90
C ALA A 26 -11.97 -2.83 -0.42
N GLU A 27 -11.34 -3.76 0.30
CA GLU A 27 -11.59 -3.92 1.74
C GLU A 27 -11.10 -2.73 2.55
N LEU A 28 -9.92 -2.19 2.25
CA LEU A 28 -9.38 -1.00 2.93
C LEU A 28 -10.28 0.21 2.72
N LEU A 29 -10.78 0.43 1.50
CA LEU A 29 -11.72 1.51 1.21
C LEU A 29 -13.02 1.33 2.00
N ARG A 30 -13.61 0.12 1.99
CA ARG A 30 -14.82 -0.18 2.76
C ARG A 30 -14.63 0.01 4.26
N LEU A 31 -13.50 -0.44 4.81
CA LEU A 31 -13.19 -0.31 6.22
C LEU A 31 -12.93 1.15 6.62
N SER A 32 -12.34 1.96 5.73
CA SER A 32 -12.07 3.37 6.00
C SER A 32 -13.33 4.18 6.29
N ASP A 33 -14.47 3.79 5.71
CA ASP A 33 -15.77 4.45 5.95
C ASP A 33 -16.39 4.08 7.31
N VAL A 34 -15.92 3.01 7.96
CA VAL A 34 -16.46 2.47 9.21
C VAL A 34 -15.45 2.46 10.36
N VAL A 35 -14.39 3.27 10.27
CA VAL A 35 -13.46 3.52 11.38
C VAL A 35 -14.26 4.08 12.57
N PRO A 36 -14.28 3.41 13.73
CA PRO A 36 -15.06 3.90 14.86
C PRO A 36 -14.50 5.24 15.35
N SER A 37 -15.38 6.24 15.53
CA SER A 37 -14.99 7.63 15.82
C SER A 37 -14.17 7.77 17.09
N ILE A 38 -14.43 6.92 18.09
CA ILE A 38 -13.72 6.91 19.37
C ILE A 38 -12.19 6.73 19.22
N PHE A 39 -11.73 5.99 18.20
CA PHE A 39 -10.31 5.80 17.93
C PHE A 39 -9.63 7.06 17.36
N LYS A 40 -10.40 8.04 16.89
CA LYS A 40 -9.88 9.35 16.44
C LYS A 40 -9.44 10.20 17.63
N LEU A 41 -10.15 10.12 18.76
CA LEU A 41 -9.96 11.00 19.92
C LEU A 41 -9.92 12.49 19.51
N ASP A 42 -10.83 12.91 18.64
CA ASP A 42 -10.84 14.23 18.02
C ASP A 42 -11.53 15.32 18.87
N ASN A 43 -12.20 14.93 19.94
CA ASN A 43 -12.94 15.81 20.83
C ASN A 43 -12.52 15.62 22.30
N ARG A 44 -12.73 16.67 23.11
CA ARG A 44 -12.30 16.71 24.51
C ARG A 44 -12.96 15.64 25.38
N LYS A 45 -14.18 15.24 25.04
CA LYS A 45 -14.92 14.21 25.77
C LYS A 45 -14.23 12.87 25.59
N ASP A 46 -14.01 12.45 24.35
CA ASP A 46 -13.37 11.17 24.04
C ASP A 46 -11.94 11.10 24.59
N VAL A 47 -11.19 12.21 24.51
CA VAL A 47 -9.84 12.28 25.10
C VAL A 47 -9.89 12.07 26.62
N SER A 48 -10.83 12.73 27.32
CA SER A 48 -10.96 12.60 28.76
C SER A 48 -11.50 11.24 29.20
N GLU A 49 -12.33 10.60 28.37
CA GLU A 49 -12.98 9.34 28.71
C GLU A 49 -12.14 8.11 28.35
N TYR A 50 -11.46 8.15 27.20
CA TYR A 50 -10.80 6.98 26.60
C TYR A 50 -9.31 7.17 26.32
N GLY A 51 -8.77 8.38 26.45
CA GLY A 51 -7.37 8.67 26.12
C GLY A 51 -6.33 7.90 26.95
N GLU A 52 -6.73 7.38 28.12
CA GLU A 52 -5.87 6.53 28.97
C GLU A 52 -5.89 5.05 28.57
N ILE A 53 -6.84 4.63 27.73
CA ILE A 53 -7.07 3.23 27.32
C ILE A 53 -6.75 3.03 25.83
N LEU A 54 -7.09 4.01 24.99
CA LEU A 54 -6.82 4.00 23.56
C LEU A 54 -5.39 4.49 23.27
N LEU A 55 -4.45 3.58 23.49
CA LEU A 55 -3.02 3.81 23.41
C LEU A 55 -2.48 3.59 22.00
N ASP A 56 -1.45 4.34 21.63
CA ASP A 56 -0.70 4.14 20.37
C ASP A 56 0.51 3.20 20.59
N TYR A 57 1.43 3.13 19.64
CA TYR A 57 2.58 2.22 19.74
C TYR A 57 3.55 2.53 20.90
N SER A 58 3.39 3.64 21.61
CA SER A 58 4.08 3.85 22.89
C SER A 58 3.72 2.78 23.92
N TYR A 59 2.55 2.15 23.82
CA TYR A 59 2.13 1.02 24.65
C TYR A 59 3.18 -0.10 24.70
N PHE A 60 3.69 -0.53 23.55
CA PHE A 60 4.66 -1.62 23.46
C PHE A 60 6.01 -1.33 24.12
N LYS A 61 6.30 -0.06 24.44
CA LYS A 61 7.53 0.33 25.16
C LYS A 61 7.37 0.28 26.68
N ALA A 62 6.13 0.25 27.19
CA ALA A 62 5.83 0.38 28.61
C ALA A 62 4.57 -0.41 28.99
N ILE A 63 4.43 -1.64 28.49
CA ILE A 63 3.25 -2.49 28.66
C ILE A 63 2.83 -2.58 30.13
N GLU A 64 3.76 -2.94 31.02
CA GLU A 64 3.49 -3.07 32.45
C GLU A 64 2.96 -1.78 33.09
N VAL A 65 3.42 -0.61 32.64
CA VAL A 65 2.98 0.68 33.20
C VAL A 65 1.53 0.94 32.84
N PHE A 66 1.14 0.66 31.60
CA PHE A 66 -0.22 0.88 31.13
C PHE A 66 -1.19 -0.14 31.73
N GLU A 67 -0.84 -1.43 31.73
CA GLU A 67 -1.71 -2.47 32.29
C GLU A 67 -1.89 -2.29 33.80
N ASN A 68 -0.83 -2.05 34.58
CA ASN A 68 -0.97 -1.77 36.02
C ASN A 68 -1.84 -0.54 36.30
N LYS A 69 -1.81 0.47 35.42
CA LYS A 69 -2.64 1.67 35.57
C LYS A 69 -4.11 1.38 35.34
N ILE A 70 -4.44 0.53 34.35
CA ILE A 70 -5.80 0.11 34.05
C ILE A 70 -6.30 -0.82 35.17
N GLU A 71 -5.48 -1.79 35.58
CA GLU A 71 -5.80 -2.73 36.67
C GLU A 71 -5.99 -2.05 38.03
N ALA A 72 -5.28 -0.95 38.31
CA ALA A 72 -5.42 -0.23 39.57
C ALA A 72 -6.65 0.69 39.66
N ASN A 73 -7.44 0.84 38.59
CA ASN A 73 -8.57 1.77 38.54
C ASN A 73 -9.84 1.11 37.97
N ASP A 74 -10.79 0.82 38.85
CA ASP A 74 -12.08 0.20 38.51
C ASP A 74 -12.81 0.89 37.34
N GLN A 75 -12.77 2.23 37.27
CA GLN A 75 -13.42 2.96 36.17
C GLN A 75 -12.73 2.74 34.82
N LEU A 76 -11.41 2.54 34.81
CA LEU A 76 -10.68 2.23 33.58
C LEU A 76 -10.92 0.78 33.16
N GLN A 77 -11.00 -0.14 34.12
CA GLN A 77 -11.34 -1.55 33.84
C GLN A 77 -12.72 -1.67 33.19
N ASP A 78 -13.74 -1.05 33.79
CA ASP A 78 -15.12 -1.10 33.28
C ASP A 78 -15.20 -0.57 31.84
N ARG A 79 -14.50 0.54 31.56
CA ARG A 79 -14.43 1.14 30.21
C ARG A 79 -13.65 0.30 29.22
N ASP A 80 -12.56 -0.33 29.65
CA ASP A 80 -11.75 -1.17 28.78
C ASP A 80 -12.50 -2.44 28.37
N GLU A 81 -13.26 -3.05 29.28
CA GLU A 81 -14.13 -4.19 28.98
C GLU A 81 -15.29 -3.77 28.06
N GLU A 82 -15.93 -2.62 28.31
CA GLU A 82 -16.96 -2.07 27.41
C GLU A 82 -16.42 -1.84 25.98
N LEU A 83 -15.21 -1.29 25.85
CA LEU A 83 -14.56 -1.10 24.54
C LEU A 83 -14.29 -2.44 23.86
N ARG A 84 -13.80 -3.42 24.62
CA ARG A 84 -13.54 -4.76 24.12
C ARG A 84 -14.80 -5.41 23.56
N GLU A 85 -15.87 -5.47 24.36
CA GLU A 85 -17.14 -6.09 23.97
C GLU A 85 -17.74 -5.44 22.72
N ASN A 86 -17.65 -4.11 22.61
CA ASN A 86 -18.25 -3.37 21.51
C ASN A 86 -17.41 -3.38 20.22
N TYR A 87 -16.08 -3.46 20.31
CA TYR A 87 -15.20 -3.23 19.15
C TYR A 87 -14.34 -4.41 18.73
N ILE A 88 -14.26 -5.51 19.47
CA ILE A 88 -13.37 -6.64 19.13
C ILE A 88 -13.60 -7.21 17.73
N ASP A 89 -14.86 -7.29 17.28
CA ASP A 89 -15.20 -7.83 15.96
C ASP A 89 -14.73 -6.91 14.83
N ILE A 90 -14.96 -5.60 14.95
CA ILE A 90 -14.50 -4.63 13.93
C ILE A 90 -12.97 -4.50 13.96
N LEU A 91 -12.34 -4.52 15.14
CA LEU A 91 -10.89 -4.54 15.28
C LEU A 91 -10.27 -5.78 14.63
N THR A 92 -10.91 -6.95 14.77
CA THR A 92 -10.48 -8.18 14.09
C THR A 92 -10.53 -8.01 12.57
N ARG A 93 -11.58 -7.39 12.03
CA ARG A 93 -11.68 -7.11 10.59
C ARG A 93 -10.58 -6.14 10.10
N PHE A 94 -10.31 -5.09 10.85
CA PHE A 94 -9.20 -4.17 10.56
C PHE A 94 -7.86 -4.91 10.59
N TYR A 95 -7.61 -5.72 11.62
CA TYR A 95 -6.37 -6.50 11.71
C TYR A 95 -6.21 -7.45 10.52
N LEU A 96 -7.24 -8.20 10.12
CA LEU A 96 -7.16 -9.10 8.97
C LEU A 96 -6.89 -8.35 7.66
N ALA A 97 -7.50 -7.17 7.47
CA ALA A 97 -7.20 -6.33 6.32
C ALA A 97 -5.75 -5.81 6.35
N PHE A 98 -5.26 -5.38 7.51
CA PHE A 98 -3.87 -4.95 7.70
C PHE A 98 -2.87 -6.08 7.49
N GLU A 99 -3.15 -7.27 8.00
CA GLU A 99 -2.36 -8.48 7.79
C GLU A 99 -2.31 -8.87 6.31
N SER A 100 -3.43 -8.71 5.59
CA SER A 100 -3.47 -9.02 4.17
C SER A 100 -2.52 -8.18 3.32
N ILE A 101 -2.21 -6.94 3.75
CA ILE A 101 -1.20 -6.09 3.09
C ILE A 101 0.18 -6.74 3.20
N HIS A 102 0.55 -7.15 4.41
CA HIS A 102 1.84 -7.79 4.63
C HIS A 102 1.94 -9.13 3.88
N LYS A 103 0.88 -9.95 3.96
CA LYS A 103 0.80 -11.22 3.20
C LYS A 103 0.93 -11.01 1.70
N TYR A 104 0.32 -9.97 1.13
CA TYR A 104 0.47 -9.65 -0.29
C TYR A 104 1.94 -9.43 -0.68
N THR A 105 2.70 -8.70 0.15
CA THR A 105 4.13 -8.44 -0.12
C THR A 105 4.98 -9.70 0.00
N ILE A 106 4.68 -10.58 0.97
CA ILE A 106 5.35 -11.88 1.11
C ILE A 106 5.05 -12.75 -0.11
N ASP A 107 3.78 -12.87 -0.48
CA ASP A 107 3.36 -13.74 -1.59
C ASP A 107 3.90 -13.26 -2.94
N LEU A 108 4.02 -11.95 -3.14
CA LEU A 108 4.68 -11.38 -4.33
C LEU A 108 6.18 -11.74 -4.36
N ASN A 109 6.90 -11.56 -3.25
CA ASN A 109 8.31 -11.97 -3.19
C ASN A 109 8.47 -13.47 -3.40
N ARG A 110 7.59 -14.27 -2.80
CA ARG A 110 7.60 -15.72 -2.97
C ARG A 110 7.40 -16.13 -4.42
N PHE A 111 6.46 -15.50 -5.12
CA PHE A 111 6.27 -15.74 -6.54
C PHE A 111 7.53 -15.39 -7.37
N LEU A 112 8.23 -14.32 -7.01
CA LEU A 112 9.48 -13.93 -7.68
C LEU A 112 10.63 -14.91 -7.38
N GLU A 113 10.73 -15.39 -6.15
CA GLU A 113 11.67 -16.45 -5.75
C GLU A 113 11.38 -17.75 -6.50
N ASP A 114 10.12 -18.16 -6.58
CA ASP A 114 9.70 -19.38 -7.28
C ASP A 114 10.03 -19.32 -8.79
N LEU A 115 10.03 -18.12 -9.40
CA LEU A 115 10.49 -17.90 -10.77
C LEU A 115 12.02 -18.01 -10.90
N ASP A 116 12.78 -17.49 -9.93
CA ASP A 116 14.24 -17.53 -9.93
C ASP A 116 14.77 -18.95 -9.67
N GLU A 117 14.11 -19.69 -8.77
CA GLU A 117 14.39 -21.10 -8.46
C GLU A 117 13.90 -22.07 -9.55
N GLY A 118 13.14 -21.58 -10.54
CA GLY A 118 12.66 -22.38 -11.67
C GLY A 118 11.56 -23.39 -11.29
N ILE A 119 10.78 -23.09 -10.24
CA ILE A 119 9.64 -23.92 -9.81
C ILE A 119 8.61 -24.02 -10.94
N TYR A 120 8.40 -22.92 -11.66
CA TYR A 120 7.57 -22.87 -12.85
C TYR A 120 8.39 -23.31 -14.08
N ILE A 121 8.20 -24.56 -14.51
CA ILE A 121 8.92 -25.14 -15.66
C ILE A 121 8.82 -24.23 -16.88
N GLN A 122 9.96 -23.89 -17.47
CA GLN A 122 10.11 -23.00 -18.64
C GLN A 122 9.63 -21.55 -18.42
N GLN A 123 9.41 -21.12 -17.18
CA GLN A 123 9.13 -19.74 -16.85
C GLN A 123 10.28 -19.14 -16.05
N SER A 124 10.66 -17.92 -16.43
CA SER A 124 11.55 -17.04 -15.68
C SER A 124 10.93 -15.65 -15.63
N LEU A 125 11.50 -14.75 -14.84
CA LEU A 125 11.08 -13.35 -14.82
C LEU A 125 11.09 -12.74 -16.24
N GLU A 126 12.12 -13.01 -17.03
CA GLU A 126 12.24 -12.54 -18.41
C GLU A 126 11.16 -13.12 -19.32
N SER A 127 10.91 -14.43 -19.25
CA SER A 127 9.92 -15.06 -20.14
C SER A 127 8.50 -14.56 -19.86
N VAL A 128 8.16 -14.36 -18.58
CA VAL A 128 6.86 -13.79 -18.17
C VAL A 128 6.73 -12.36 -18.67
N LEU A 129 7.79 -11.54 -18.58
CA LEU A 129 7.79 -10.16 -19.07
C LEU A 129 7.85 -10.00 -20.59
N VAL A 130 8.12 -11.07 -21.33
CA VAL A 130 7.99 -11.12 -22.80
C VAL A 130 6.56 -11.47 -23.22
N ASN A 131 5.83 -12.20 -22.38
CA ASN A 131 4.43 -12.54 -22.63
C ASN A 131 3.52 -11.32 -22.44
N ASP A 132 2.49 -11.17 -23.29
CA ASP A 132 1.59 -10.01 -23.26
C ASP A 132 0.73 -9.94 -21.98
N ASP A 133 0.18 -11.07 -21.53
CA ASP A 133 -0.59 -11.12 -20.29
C ASP A 133 0.34 -11.07 -19.07
N GLY A 134 1.46 -11.78 -19.15
CA GLY A 134 2.48 -11.82 -18.09
C GLY A 134 3.05 -10.44 -17.79
N LYS A 135 3.44 -9.66 -18.80
CA LYS A 135 3.97 -8.30 -18.59
C LYS A 135 2.91 -7.36 -17.99
N GLN A 136 1.65 -7.49 -18.40
CA GLN A 136 0.54 -6.70 -17.82
C GLN A 136 0.38 -7.02 -16.34
N LEU A 137 0.20 -8.29 -15.99
CA LEU A 137 0.01 -8.70 -14.60
C LEU A 137 1.22 -8.41 -13.72
N MET A 138 2.44 -8.54 -14.26
CA MET A 138 3.66 -8.17 -13.55
C MET A 138 3.74 -6.67 -13.25
N CYS A 139 3.29 -5.81 -14.18
CA CYS A 139 3.20 -4.38 -13.91
C CYS A 139 2.09 -4.08 -12.89
N GLU A 140 0.95 -4.75 -13.00
CA GLU A 140 -0.20 -4.58 -12.11
C GLU A 140 0.10 -5.01 -10.67
N ALA A 141 0.84 -6.10 -10.48
CA ALA A 141 1.21 -6.56 -9.14
C ALA A 141 2.04 -5.51 -8.37
N LEU A 142 3.08 -4.94 -9.00
CA LEU A 142 3.88 -3.89 -8.36
C LEU A 142 3.07 -2.61 -8.16
N PHE A 143 2.24 -2.24 -9.13
CA PHE A 143 1.35 -1.10 -9.03
C PHE A 143 0.36 -1.22 -7.87
N LEU A 144 -0.34 -2.35 -7.77
CA LEU A 144 -1.31 -2.63 -6.71
C LEU A 144 -0.63 -2.64 -5.34
N CYS A 145 0.60 -3.18 -5.23
CA CYS A 145 1.40 -3.06 -4.02
C CYS A 145 1.52 -1.61 -3.55
N GLY A 146 1.90 -0.70 -4.45
CA GLY A 146 2.03 0.71 -4.13
C GLY A 146 0.69 1.39 -3.84
N VAL A 147 -0.37 1.05 -4.57
CA VAL A 147 -1.72 1.59 -4.30
C VAL A 147 -2.23 1.15 -2.94
N ILE A 148 -2.03 -0.10 -2.52
CA ILE A 148 -2.42 -0.58 -1.19
C ILE A 148 -1.78 0.29 -0.10
N LEU A 149 -0.48 0.57 -0.21
CA LEU A 149 0.24 1.43 0.74
C LEU A 149 -0.33 2.86 0.75
N LEU A 150 -0.54 3.46 -0.43
CA LEU A 150 -1.09 4.81 -0.52
C LEU A 150 -2.52 4.88 0.05
N VAL A 151 -3.36 3.88 -0.23
CA VAL A 151 -4.75 3.82 0.23
C VAL A 151 -4.80 3.76 1.76
N VAL A 152 -4.07 2.83 2.37
CA VAL A 152 -4.10 2.70 3.84
C VAL A 152 -3.60 3.96 4.53
N ASP A 153 -2.60 4.65 3.95
CA ASP A 153 -2.04 5.89 4.51
C ASP A 153 -2.89 7.14 4.29
N GLN A 154 -3.61 7.22 3.18
CA GLN A 154 -4.50 8.34 2.91
C GLN A 154 -5.85 8.22 3.60
N LYS A 155 -6.34 7.00 3.78
CA LYS A 155 -7.72 6.74 4.25
C LYS A 155 -7.81 6.47 5.74
N ILE A 156 -6.73 5.99 6.36
CA ILE A 156 -6.71 5.68 7.79
C ILE A 156 -5.44 6.29 8.38
N GLU A 157 -5.60 7.40 9.12
CA GLU A 157 -4.46 8.13 9.69
C GLU A 157 -3.61 7.22 10.59
N GLY A 158 -2.29 7.44 10.56
CA GLY A 158 -1.33 6.59 11.26
C GLY A 158 -1.66 6.39 12.73
N ILE A 159 -2.01 7.46 13.45
CA ILE A 159 -2.35 7.37 14.88
C ILE A 159 -3.60 6.51 15.14
N ILE A 160 -4.57 6.54 14.25
CA ILE A 160 -5.78 5.73 14.35
C ILE A 160 -5.44 4.25 14.12
N ARG A 161 -4.62 3.95 13.12
CA ARG A 161 -4.14 2.57 12.87
C ARG A 161 -3.40 2.01 14.07
N GLU A 162 -2.50 2.80 14.65
CA GLU A 162 -1.72 2.39 15.83
C GLU A 162 -2.63 2.05 17.01
N ARG A 163 -3.62 2.92 17.31
CA ARG A 163 -4.59 2.66 18.39
C ARG A 163 -5.46 1.43 18.16
N MET A 164 -5.95 1.24 16.93
CA MET A 164 -6.74 0.04 16.60
C MET A 164 -5.90 -1.24 16.73
N LEU A 165 -4.63 -1.22 16.30
CA LEU A 165 -3.74 -2.37 16.42
C LEU A 165 -3.39 -2.68 17.87
N VAL A 166 -3.14 -1.67 18.70
CA VAL A 166 -2.88 -1.85 20.14
C VAL A 166 -4.12 -2.36 20.85
N ALA A 167 -5.30 -1.79 20.58
CA ALA A 167 -6.56 -2.30 21.14
C ALA A 167 -6.82 -3.75 20.73
N TYR A 168 -6.63 -4.07 19.44
CA TYR A 168 -6.74 -5.45 18.96
C TYR A 168 -5.78 -6.39 19.70
N TYR A 169 -4.51 -6.00 19.87
CA TYR A 169 -3.51 -6.77 20.59
C TYR A 169 -3.92 -7.05 22.04
N ARG A 170 -4.29 -5.98 22.77
CA ARG A 170 -4.71 -6.08 24.18
C ARG A 170 -5.93 -7.01 24.34
N TYR A 171 -6.93 -6.87 23.49
CA TYR A 171 -8.17 -7.64 23.56
C TYR A 171 -8.08 -9.07 23.02
N SER A 172 -7.09 -9.32 22.16
CA SER A 172 -6.88 -10.61 21.48
C SER A 172 -5.70 -11.40 22.04
N ALA A 173 -5.09 -11.00 23.16
CA ALA A 173 -3.90 -11.63 23.74
C ALA A 173 -4.07 -13.14 24.08
N GLN A 174 -5.30 -13.66 24.13
CA GLN A 174 -5.59 -15.10 24.24
C GLN A 174 -5.60 -15.86 22.90
N ARG A 175 -5.52 -15.15 21.76
CA ARG A 175 -5.58 -15.67 20.38
C ARG A 175 -4.30 -15.43 19.56
N SER A 176 -3.37 -14.62 20.05
CA SER A 176 -2.05 -14.43 19.43
C SER A 176 -1.18 -15.65 19.73
N SER A 177 -1.19 -16.64 18.84
CA SER A 177 -0.13 -17.64 18.78
C SER A 177 1.19 -16.96 18.39
N ASP A 178 2.31 -17.60 18.73
CA ASP A 178 3.66 -17.20 18.28
C ASP A 178 3.83 -17.15 16.74
N GLU A 179 2.80 -17.53 15.97
CA GLU A 179 2.75 -17.51 14.50
C GLU A 179 2.03 -16.29 13.90
N SER A 180 1.56 -15.33 14.70
CA SER A 180 0.88 -14.15 14.16
C SER A 180 1.88 -13.15 13.54
N ASN A 181 1.59 -12.62 12.35
CA ASN A 181 2.41 -11.60 11.68
C ASN A 181 2.31 -10.20 12.33
N PHE A 182 1.90 -10.12 13.59
CA PHE A 182 1.45 -8.89 14.24
C PHE A 182 2.56 -7.82 14.28
N ASP A 183 3.79 -8.23 14.61
CA ASP A 183 4.94 -7.32 14.69
C ASP A 183 5.29 -6.72 13.33
N ASP A 184 5.24 -7.52 12.26
CA ASP A 184 5.55 -7.06 10.92
C ASP A 184 4.45 -6.17 10.35
N VAL A 185 3.18 -6.46 10.68
CA VAL A 185 2.06 -5.56 10.44
C VAL A 185 2.27 -4.22 11.15
N CYS A 186 2.70 -4.23 12.41
CA CYS A 186 2.97 -3.00 13.15
C CYS A 186 4.15 -2.20 12.57
N LYS A 187 5.24 -2.87 12.17
CA LYS A 187 6.37 -2.21 11.50
C LYS A 187 5.93 -1.54 10.20
N LEU A 188 5.12 -2.24 9.40
CA LEU A 188 4.62 -1.74 8.12
C LEU A 188 3.69 -0.53 8.30
N LEU A 189 2.75 -0.60 9.25
CA LEU A 189 1.66 0.38 9.40
C LEU A 189 1.92 1.52 10.39
N ARG A 190 3.10 1.55 11.02
CA ARG A 190 3.56 2.67 11.87
C ARG A 190 3.26 4.02 11.23
N SER A 191 2.87 4.99 12.04
CA SER A 191 2.56 6.34 11.57
C SER A 191 3.71 6.92 10.74
N THR A 192 3.37 7.50 9.60
CA THR A 192 4.29 8.21 8.69
C THR A 192 4.33 9.71 9.01
N GLY A 193 3.40 10.18 9.85
CA GLY A 193 3.12 11.61 10.05
C GLY A 193 2.35 12.26 8.89
N PHE A 194 2.02 11.50 7.84
CA PHE A 194 1.22 12.00 6.73
C PHE A 194 -0.22 12.29 7.19
N SER A 195 -0.80 13.35 6.64
CA SER A 195 -2.20 13.72 6.86
C SER A 195 -2.80 14.22 5.56
N SER A 196 -4.02 13.78 5.27
CA SER A 196 -4.80 14.18 4.10
C SER A 196 -5.58 15.48 4.31
N VAL A 197 -5.47 16.10 5.48
CA VAL A 197 -6.13 17.36 5.81
C VAL A 197 -5.57 18.51 4.95
N PRO A 198 -6.42 19.36 4.33
CA PRO A 198 -5.96 20.51 3.57
C PRO A 198 -5.01 21.40 4.38
N GLY A 199 -3.84 21.71 3.80
CA GLY A 199 -2.81 22.53 4.44
C GLY A 199 -1.86 21.76 5.38
N ALA A 200 -2.06 20.45 5.57
CA ALA A 200 -1.09 19.62 6.26
C ALA A 200 0.25 19.60 5.50
N LYS A 201 1.35 19.76 6.25
CA LYS A 201 2.69 19.72 5.66
C LYS A 201 3.08 18.26 5.38
N ARG A 202 3.57 17.98 4.18
CA ARG A 202 4.14 16.67 3.84
C ARG A 202 5.33 16.35 4.77
N PRO A 203 5.36 15.16 5.40
CA PRO A 203 6.51 14.73 6.19
C PRO A 203 7.79 14.67 5.36
N VAL A 204 8.93 14.86 6.02
CA VAL A 204 10.25 14.71 5.37
C VAL A 204 10.41 13.27 4.89
N ASN A 205 10.97 13.09 3.69
CA ASN A 205 11.19 11.78 3.03
C ASN A 205 9.92 10.93 2.79
N TYR A 206 8.73 11.54 2.85
CA TYR A 206 7.49 10.86 2.47
C TYR A 206 7.22 11.02 0.97
N PRO A 207 6.78 9.95 0.25
CA PRO A 207 6.53 8.59 0.74
C PRO A 207 7.73 7.63 0.67
N ASP A 208 8.94 8.08 0.29
CA ASP A 208 10.13 7.23 0.09
C ASP A 208 10.43 6.30 1.28
N GLU A 209 10.46 6.82 2.50
CA GLU A 209 10.72 6.01 3.71
C GLU A 209 9.58 5.03 4.01
N TYR A 210 8.36 5.39 3.64
CA TYR A 210 7.20 4.53 3.83
C TYR A 210 7.23 3.35 2.85
N PHE A 211 7.50 3.61 1.57
CA PHE A 211 7.64 2.57 0.54
C PHE A 211 8.82 1.64 0.83
N ARG A 212 9.92 2.17 1.40
CA ARG A 212 11.08 1.36 1.81
C ARG A 212 10.77 0.28 2.87
N ARG A 213 9.63 0.38 3.57
CA ARG A 213 9.19 -0.67 4.50
C ARG A 213 8.79 -1.96 3.79
N VAL A 214 8.53 -1.90 2.49
CA VAL A 214 8.28 -3.06 1.63
C VAL A 214 9.52 -3.31 0.77
N THR A 215 10.20 -4.42 1.03
CA THR A 215 11.37 -4.85 0.26
C THR A 215 10.91 -5.80 -0.85
N LEU A 216 11.16 -5.42 -2.11
CA LEU A 216 10.89 -6.24 -3.29
C LEU A 216 12.18 -6.40 -4.09
N ASN A 217 12.23 -7.44 -4.92
CA ASN A 217 13.38 -7.70 -5.81
C ASN A 217 13.66 -6.49 -6.73
N GLU A 218 14.87 -5.92 -6.63
CA GLU A 218 15.27 -4.72 -7.38
C GLU A 218 15.31 -4.96 -8.90
N THR A 219 15.68 -6.17 -9.33
CA THR A 219 15.67 -6.55 -10.75
C THR A 219 14.25 -6.53 -11.30
N TYR A 220 13.29 -7.08 -10.55
CA TYR A 220 11.87 -7.02 -10.91
C TYR A 220 11.36 -5.58 -11.03
N ILE A 221 11.64 -4.72 -10.03
CA ILE A 221 11.26 -3.30 -10.07
C ILE A 221 11.86 -2.62 -11.32
N SER A 222 13.14 -2.84 -11.57
CA SER A 222 13.86 -2.25 -12.72
C SER A 222 13.27 -2.71 -14.06
N MET A 223 12.96 -4.00 -14.20
CA MET A 223 12.36 -4.55 -15.42
C MET A 223 10.93 -4.04 -15.64
N VAL A 224 10.10 -3.98 -14.60
CA VAL A 224 8.75 -3.40 -14.68
C VAL A 224 8.80 -1.93 -15.08
N LEU A 225 9.68 -1.13 -14.46
CA LEU A 225 9.89 0.27 -14.87
C LEU A 225 10.37 0.37 -16.33
N GLY A 226 11.24 -0.53 -16.78
CA GLY A 226 11.67 -0.61 -18.16
C GLY A 226 10.51 -0.85 -19.13
N ARG A 227 9.62 -1.79 -18.80
CA ARG A 227 8.42 -2.12 -19.58
C ARG A 227 7.42 -0.97 -19.60
N LEU A 228 7.07 -0.43 -18.42
CA LEU A 228 6.17 0.72 -18.29
C LEU A 228 6.70 1.96 -19.00
N ARG A 229 8.02 2.12 -19.17
CA ARG A 229 8.60 3.25 -19.92
C ARG A 229 8.64 3.01 -21.43
N SER A 230 8.90 1.79 -21.87
CA SER A 230 9.24 1.52 -23.28
C SER A 230 8.06 1.00 -24.09
N ASP A 231 7.24 0.14 -23.48
CA ASP A 231 6.21 -0.63 -24.18
C ASP A 231 4.86 0.09 -24.16
N ASP A 232 3.91 -0.42 -24.94
CA ASP A 232 2.47 -0.17 -24.81
C ASP A 232 1.86 -1.43 -24.16
N VAL A 233 1.90 -1.47 -22.83
CA VAL A 233 1.60 -2.68 -22.04
C VAL A 233 0.19 -3.19 -22.31
N TYR A 234 -0.75 -2.29 -22.58
CA TYR A 234 -2.16 -2.59 -22.86
C TYR A 234 -2.52 -2.55 -24.36
N ASN A 235 -1.55 -2.36 -25.25
CA ASN A 235 -1.75 -2.26 -26.70
C ASN A 235 -2.81 -1.22 -27.11
N GLN A 236 -2.91 -0.11 -26.39
CA GLN A 236 -3.97 0.90 -26.56
C GLN A 236 -3.66 1.90 -27.68
N ILE A 237 -2.40 2.13 -28.03
CA ILE A 237 -2.02 3.14 -29.04
C ILE A 237 -2.70 2.86 -30.39
N ALA A 238 -2.89 1.58 -30.75
CA ALA A 238 -3.58 1.21 -31.98
C ALA A 238 -5.04 1.71 -32.03
N ALA A 239 -5.70 1.89 -30.88
CA ALA A 239 -7.05 2.44 -30.79
C ALA A 239 -7.08 3.98 -30.84
N TYR A 240 -5.93 4.65 -30.67
CA TYR A 240 -5.78 6.11 -30.65
C TYR A 240 -4.80 6.56 -31.76
N PRO A 241 -5.23 6.60 -33.02
CA PRO A 241 -4.34 6.81 -34.17
C PRO A 241 -3.80 8.25 -34.28
N LEU A 242 -4.44 9.22 -33.61
CA LEU A 242 -3.99 10.60 -33.60
C LEU A 242 -2.88 10.77 -32.55
N PRO A 243 -1.70 11.34 -32.91
CA PRO A 243 -0.59 11.53 -31.97
C PRO A 243 -0.96 12.34 -30.72
N GLU A 244 -1.92 13.26 -30.85
CA GLU A 244 -2.45 14.08 -29.75
C GLU A 244 -3.15 13.25 -28.67
N HIS A 245 -3.63 12.05 -29.00
CA HIS A 245 -4.32 11.17 -28.05
C HIS A 245 -3.37 10.24 -27.29
N ARG A 246 -2.05 10.38 -27.46
CA ARG A 246 -1.06 9.49 -26.84
C ARG A 246 -1.14 9.48 -25.31
N SER A 247 -1.33 10.65 -24.68
CA SER A 247 -1.47 10.78 -23.22
C SER A 247 -2.71 10.04 -22.72
N MET A 248 -3.82 10.10 -23.46
CA MET A 248 -5.05 9.35 -23.18
C MET A 248 -4.84 7.83 -23.35
N ALA A 249 -4.23 7.40 -24.45
CA ALA A 249 -3.98 5.99 -24.73
C ALA A 249 -3.12 5.32 -23.64
N LEU A 250 -2.15 6.08 -23.10
CA LEU A 250 -1.21 5.59 -22.09
C LEU A 250 -1.61 5.95 -20.66
N ALA A 251 -2.81 6.51 -20.43
CA ALA A 251 -3.20 7.06 -19.11
C ALA A 251 -3.12 6.02 -17.98
N THR A 252 -3.59 4.79 -18.21
CA THR A 252 -3.49 3.70 -17.23
C THR A 252 -2.04 3.39 -16.89
N GLN A 253 -1.21 3.21 -17.92
CA GLN A 253 0.22 2.92 -17.77
C GLN A 253 0.97 4.08 -17.10
N ALA A 254 0.57 5.32 -17.38
CA ALA A 254 1.10 6.52 -16.75
C ALA A 254 0.81 6.53 -15.24
N ALA A 255 -0.42 6.20 -14.85
CA ALA A 255 -0.79 6.07 -13.44
C ALA A 255 0.01 4.97 -12.73
N MET A 256 0.23 3.84 -13.40
CA MET A 256 1.10 2.78 -12.88
C MET A 256 2.52 3.26 -12.67
N LEU A 257 3.10 3.90 -13.68
CA LEU A 257 4.45 4.42 -13.63
C LEU A 257 4.63 5.44 -12.50
N TYR A 258 3.68 6.35 -12.30
CA TYR A 258 3.68 7.30 -11.19
C TYR A 258 3.82 6.60 -9.83
N VAL A 259 3.02 5.56 -9.57
CA VAL A 259 3.06 4.84 -8.28
C VAL A 259 4.33 4.00 -8.17
N VAL A 260 4.72 3.30 -9.23
CA VAL A 260 5.89 2.39 -9.22
C VAL A 260 7.21 3.15 -9.02
N LEU A 261 7.30 4.42 -9.44
CA LEU A 261 8.47 5.26 -9.20
C LEU A 261 8.83 5.41 -7.70
N TYR A 262 7.86 5.27 -6.79
CA TYR A 262 8.13 5.32 -5.35
C TYR A 262 8.89 4.10 -4.82
N PHE A 263 8.91 2.98 -5.55
CA PHE A 263 9.80 1.85 -5.26
C PHE A 263 11.23 2.08 -5.78
N ALA A 264 11.46 3.12 -6.59
CA ALA A 264 12.77 3.49 -7.13
C ALA A 264 13.02 5.02 -6.96
N PRO A 265 13.04 5.54 -5.73
CA PRO A 265 13.09 6.99 -5.46
C PRO A 265 14.34 7.67 -6.04
N GLU A 266 15.43 6.93 -6.26
CA GLU A 266 16.63 7.43 -6.94
C GLU A 266 16.34 7.99 -8.34
N ILE A 267 15.32 7.47 -9.04
CA ILE A 267 14.91 8.00 -10.34
C ILE A 267 14.33 9.40 -10.17
N LEU A 268 13.43 9.57 -9.20
CA LEU A 268 12.77 10.84 -8.88
C LEU A 268 13.75 11.90 -8.34
N HIS A 269 14.74 11.47 -7.55
CA HIS A 269 15.74 12.40 -7.02
C HIS A 269 16.82 12.71 -8.05
N ASN A 270 17.48 11.71 -8.62
CA ASN A 270 18.80 11.91 -9.24
C ASN A 270 18.84 11.68 -10.76
N GLN A 271 17.83 11.04 -11.38
CA GLN A 271 17.90 10.63 -12.79
C GLN A 271 17.10 11.54 -13.72
N GLN A 272 17.57 12.79 -13.86
CA GLN A 272 16.93 13.84 -14.68
C GLN A 272 16.57 13.41 -16.10
N ALA A 273 17.49 12.77 -16.82
CA ALA A 273 17.24 12.35 -18.20
C ALA A 273 16.09 11.34 -18.30
N LYS A 274 16.03 10.37 -17.37
CA LYS A 274 14.95 9.37 -17.34
C LYS A 274 13.62 10.00 -16.93
N MET A 275 13.62 10.89 -15.94
CA MET A 275 12.39 11.57 -15.53
C MET A 275 11.85 12.49 -16.62
N ARG A 276 12.71 13.24 -17.33
CA ARG A 276 12.27 14.06 -18.47
C ARG A 276 11.60 13.21 -19.54
N GLU A 277 12.21 12.08 -19.92
CA GLU A 277 11.60 11.14 -20.87
C GLU A 277 10.22 10.65 -20.40
N ILE A 278 10.08 10.35 -19.10
CA ILE A 278 8.80 9.94 -18.50
C ILE A 278 7.77 11.07 -18.60
N VAL A 279 8.13 12.28 -18.17
CA VAL A 279 7.23 13.45 -18.17
C VAL A 279 6.78 13.79 -19.59
N ASP A 280 7.71 13.89 -20.54
CA ASP A 280 7.42 14.22 -21.93
C ASP A 280 6.54 13.15 -22.61
N LYS A 281 6.73 11.87 -22.26
CA LYS A 281 5.96 10.77 -22.87
C LYS A 281 4.55 10.64 -22.29
N TYR A 282 4.40 10.74 -20.97
CA TYR A 282 3.17 10.36 -20.26
C TYR A 282 2.35 11.53 -19.74
N PHE A 283 2.99 12.67 -19.47
CA PHE A 283 2.34 13.83 -18.83
C PHE A 283 2.56 15.16 -19.58
N PRO A 284 2.44 15.20 -20.94
CA PRO A 284 2.68 16.43 -21.69
C PRO A 284 1.60 17.49 -21.46
N ASP A 285 0.37 17.05 -21.15
CA ASP A 285 -0.84 17.87 -21.10
C ASP A 285 -1.68 17.65 -19.82
N ASN A 286 -1.48 16.52 -19.12
CA ASN A 286 -2.26 16.14 -17.94
C ASN A 286 -1.39 16.01 -16.69
N TRP A 287 -1.57 16.94 -15.76
CA TRP A 287 -0.87 16.99 -14.46
C TRP A 287 -1.73 16.47 -13.30
N VAL A 288 -2.97 16.09 -13.59
CA VAL A 288 -3.87 15.43 -12.63
C VAL A 288 -4.20 14.06 -13.17
N ILE A 289 -3.87 13.02 -12.40
CA ILE A 289 -4.05 11.62 -12.80
C ILE A 289 -5.02 10.91 -11.86
N SER A 290 -5.71 9.90 -12.37
CA SER A 290 -6.48 8.97 -11.54
C SER A 290 -5.66 7.70 -11.34
N ILE A 291 -5.34 7.36 -10.09
CA ILE A 291 -4.56 6.15 -9.77
C ILE A 291 -5.47 4.93 -9.57
N TYR A 292 -6.49 5.00 -8.73
CA TYR A 292 -7.36 3.85 -8.46
C TYR A 292 -8.71 4.31 -7.92
N MET A 293 -9.82 3.75 -8.44
CA MET A 293 -11.20 4.02 -8.00
C MET A 293 -11.51 5.51 -7.73
N GLY A 294 -11.07 6.40 -8.63
CA GLY A 294 -11.33 7.84 -8.53
C GLY A 294 -10.41 8.63 -7.58
N MET A 295 -9.40 7.98 -6.98
CA MET A 295 -8.32 8.69 -6.28
C MET A 295 -7.52 9.50 -7.30
N THR A 296 -7.57 10.83 -7.15
CA THR A 296 -6.83 11.75 -8.02
C THR A 296 -5.57 12.26 -7.35
N VAL A 297 -4.55 12.51 -8.15
CA VAL A 297 -3.27 13.05 -7.69
C VAL A 297 -2.88 14.22 -8.57
N ASN A 298 -2.57 15.35 -7.95
CA ASN A 298 -1.89 16.46 -8.60
C ASN A 298 -0.38 16.20 -8.63
N LEU A 299 0.18 15.97 -9.81
CA LEU A 299 1.60 15.68 -10.01
C LEU A 299 2.51 16.84 -9.61
N VAL A 300 2.04 18.09 -9.72
CA VAL A 300 2.81 19.27 -9.31
C VAL A 300 3.09 19.22 -7.81
N ASP A 301 2.08 18.89 -7.02
CA ASP A 301 2.20 18.75 -5.57
C ASP A 301 2.93 17.46 -5.20
N ALA A 302 2.60 16.35 -5.86
CA ALA A 302 3.21 15.05 -5.62
C ALA A 302 4.72 15.09 -5.85
N TRP A 303 5.18 15.75 -6.91
CA TRP A 303 6.59 15.80 -7.29
C TRP A 303 7.36 17.03 -6.85
N GLU A 304 6.75 17.95 -6.09
CA GLU A 304 7.42 19.12 -5.50
C GLU A 304 8.79 18.80 -4.85
N PRO A 305 8.95 17.70 -4.07
CA PRO A 305 10.23 17.39 -3.41
C PRO A 305 11.30 16.84 -4.36
N TYR A 306 10.92 16.40 -5.56
CA TYR A 306 11.77 15.61 -6.45
C TYR A 306 12.38 16.47 -7.54
N LYS A 307 13.66 16.81 -7.39
CA LYS A 307 14.38 17.68 -8.33
C LYS A 307 14.43 17.15 -9.77
N ALA A 308 14.45 15.82 -9.99
CA ALA A 308 14.48 15.27 -11.34
C ALA A 308 13.13 15.35 -12.07
N ALA A 309 12.02 15.49 -11.32
CA ALA A 309 10.66 15.55 -11.85
C ALA A 309 10.20 16.99 -12.17
N ARG A 310 10.98 18.02 -11.80
CA ARG A 310 10.63 19.45 -11.97
C ARG A 310 11.26 20.11 -13.20
N GLN A 311 11.97 19.36 -14.05
CA GLN A 311 12.77 19.85 -15.18
C GLN A 311 12.37 19.23 -16.51
#